data_AF-A0A2V7WIE6-F1
#
_entry.id   AF-A0A2V7WIE6-F1
#
_cell.length_a   1.000
_cell.length_b   1.000
_cell.length_c   1.000
_cell.angle_alpha   90.00
_cell.angle_beta   90.00
_cell.angle_gamma   90.00
#
_symmetry.space_group_name_H-M   'P 1'
#
loop_
_entity.id
_entity.type
_entity.pdbx_description
1 polymer ?
#
loop_
_entity_poly.entity_id
_entity_poly.type
_entity_poly.pdbx_seq_one_letter_code
_entity_poly.pdbx_strand_id
1 'polypeptide(L)'
;MPIQGDLSTMPVPELMMWISQCQKTGTLEIRANEWKETMAFENGALIFSSSSNPERTLGRLLMKHGIVTEEMHKRARELRKTKSVAVAKALVELQILTEPQLVRFLRKKAEKELFDLFEMVEGEFTFTDRELPMLDLLPIRVDVSRMLLTVTQHRDEKGEYDFDATGIHLEIPTEI
;
A
#
# COMPACT_ATOMS: atom_id res chain seq x y z
N MET A 1 -13.38 20.60 0.81
CA MET A 1 -13.80 20.30 2.20
C MET A 1 -13.56 18.83 2.42
N PRO A 2 -12.98 18.42 3.56
CA PRO A 2 -12.79 17.00 3.85
C PRO A 2 -14.15 16.33 4.15
N ILE A 3 -14.29 15.07 3.75
CA ILE A 3 -15.39 14.20 4.20
C ILE A 3 -14.87 13.37 5.35
N GLN A 4 -15.60 13.32 6.45
CA GLN A 4 -15.23 12.58 7.65
C GLN A 4 -16.41 11.73 8.10
N GLY A 5 -16.12 10.58 8.70
CA GLY A 5 -17.13 9.68 9.20
C GLY A 5 -16.53 8.47 9.88
N ASP A 6 -17.42 7.54 10.25
CA ASP A 6 -17.06 6.31 10.93
C ASP A 6 -17.25 5.11 10.00
N LEU A 7 -16.34 4.14 10.05
CA LEU A 7 -16.39 2.92 9.24
C LEU A 7 -17.62 2.04 9.54
N SER A 8 -18.24 2.19 10.72
CA SER A 8 -19.52 1.56 11.04
C SER A 8 -20.70 2.13 10.23
N THR A 9 -20.59 3.36 9.74
CA THR A 9 -21.62 4.04 8.94
C THR A 9 -21.36 3.95 7.44
N MET A 10 -20.09 4.00 7.04
CA MET A 10 -19.65 3.82 5.65
C MET A 10 -18.46 2.87 5.63
N PRO A 11 -18.71 1.56 5.41
CA PRO A 11 -17.65 0.56 5.39
C PRO A 11 -16.59 0.85 4.32
N VAL A 12 -15.36 0.40 4.55
CA VAL A 12 -14.24 0.64 3.62
C VAL A 12 -14.57 0.25 2.17
N PRO A 13 -15.22 -0.90 1.86
CA PRO A 13 -15.59 -1.23 0.49
C PRO A 13 -16.48 -0.18 -0.19
N GLU A 14 -17.42 0.40 0.56
CA GLU A 14 -18.32 1.45 0.06
C GLU A 14 -17.56 2.75 -0.18
N LEU A 15 -16.67 3.13 0.75
CA LEU A 15 -15.81 4.30 0.62
C LEU A 15 -14.91 4.20 -0.62
N MET A 16 -14.33 3.02 -0.85
CA MET A 16 -13.51 2.73 -2.03
C MET A 16 -14.31 2.77 -3.32
N MET A 17 -15.51 2.20 -3.32
CA MET A 17 -16.41 2.25 -4.48
C MET A 17 -16.76 3.69 -4.83
N TRP A 18 -17.10 4.52 -3.84
CA TRP A 18 -17.38 5.93 -4.03
C TRP A 18 -16.19 6.71 -4.60
N ILE A 19 -14.98 6.50 -4.06
CA ILE A 19 -13.74 7.10 -4.59
C ILE A 19 -13.52 6.70 -6.05
N SER A 20 -13.69 5.41 -6.37
CA SER A 20 -13.43 4.87 -7.70
C SER A 20 -14.46 5.35 -8.73
N GLN A 21 -15.75 5.19 -8.45
CA GLN A 21 -16.84 5.54 -9.39
C GLN A 21 -16.94 7.03 -9.65
N CYS A 22 -16.74 7.85 -8.61
CA CYS A 22 -16.74 9.31 -8.75
C CYS A 22 -15.37 9.88 -9.18
N GLN A 23 -14.40 9.03 -9.53
CA GLN A 23 -13.05 9.41 -9.97
C GLN A 23 -12.39 10.45 -9.05
N LYS A 24 -12.53 10.25 -7.73
CA LYS A 24 -12.02 11.20 -6.75
C LYS A 24 -10.49 11.27 -6.80
N THR A 25 -9.97 12.46 -6.56
CA THR A 25 -8.54 12.71 -6.41
C THR A 25 -8.32 13.34 -5.04
N GLY A 26 -7.49 12.75 -4.20
CA GLY A 26 -7.30 13.22 -2.82
C GLY A 26 -6.67 12.17 -1.92
N THR A 27 -6.57 12.48 -0.63
CA THR A 27 -5.96 11.60 0.37
C THR A 27 -7.02 11.11 1.34
N LEU A 28 -7.08 9.80 1.51
CA LEU A 28 -7.82 9.14 2.57
C LEU A 28 -6.90 8.82 3.73
N GLU A 29 -7.27 9.26 4.93
CA GLU A 29 -6.74 8.74 6.17
C GLU A 29 -7.79 7.87 6.85
N ILE A 30 -7.41 6.68 7.30
CA ILE A 30 -8.21 5.83 8.18
C ILE A 30 -7.44 5.65 9.48
N ARG A 31 -8.11 5.86 10.61
CA ARG A 31 -7.58 5.63 11.96
C ARG A 31 -8.41 4.54 12.62
N ALA A 32 -7.75 3.44 12.95
CA ALA A 32 -8.38 2.35 13.68
C ALA A 32 -7.41 1.83 14.73
N ASN A 33 -7.89 1.75 15.97
CA ASN A 33 -7.07 1.41 17.13
C ASN A 33 -5.85 2.33 17.25
N GLU A 34 -4.65 1.76 17.32
CA GLU A 34 -3.36 2.46 17.45
C GLU A 34 -2.71 2.79 16.09
N TRP A 35 -3.29 2.33 14.97
CA TRP A 35 -2.69 2.45 13.65
C TRP A 35 -3.43 3.45 12.76
N LYS A 36 -2.67 4.12 11.90
CA LYS A 36 -3.14 5.04 10.89
C LYS A 36 -2.73 4.50 9.52
N GLU A 37 -3.71 4.40 8.63
CA GLU A 37 -3.53 4.08 7.23
C GLU A 37 -3.75 5.35 6.40
N THR A 38 -2.89 5.59 5.42
CA THR A 38 -2.96 6.75 4.53
C THR A 38 -2.88 6.27 3.09
N MET A 39 -3.84 6.68 2.28
CA MET A 39 -3.95 6.30 0.87
C MET A 39 -4.20 7.53 0.02
N ALA A 40 -3.46 7.68 -1.09
CA ALA A 40 -3.71 8.76 -2.03
C ALA A 40 -4.29 8.21 -3.33
N PHE A 41 -5.29 8.90 -3.85
CA PHE A 41 -6.03 8.52 -5.03
C PHE A 41 -5.94 9.61 -6.09
N GLU A 42 -5.83 9.19 -7.34
CA GLU A 42 -5.86 10.08 -8.50
C GLU A 42 -6.79 9.50 -9.56
N ASN A 43 -7.84 10.25 -9.90
CA ASN A 43 -8.91 9.83 -10.80
C ASN A 43 -9.50 8.46 -10.43
N GLY A 44 -9.73 8.23 -9.13
CA GLY A 44 -10.29 6.99 -8.59
C GLY A 44 -9.33 5.80 -8.54
N ALA A 45 -8.08 5.94 -8.99
CA ALA A 45 -7.05 4.92 -8.85
C ALA A 45 -6.18 5.19 -7.62
N LEU A 46 -5.82 4.13 -6.89
CA LEU A 46 -4.90 4.23 -5.76
C LEU A 46 -3.47 4.39 -6.30
N ILE A 47 -2.81 5.49 -5.91
CA ILE A 47 -1.45 5.83 -6.36
C ILE A 47 -0.39 5.76 -5.27
N PHE A 48 -0.82 5.68 -4.01
CA PHE A 48 0.06 5.58 -2.86
C PHE A 48 -0.67 4.99 -1.67
N SER A 49 0.04 4.22 -0.86
CA SER A 49 -0.44 3.73 0.42
C SER A 49 0.69 3.66 1.46
N SER A 50 0.36 3.96 2.71
CA SER A 50 1.27 3.88 3.84
C SER A 50 0.51 3.57 5.12
N SER A 51 1.01 2.57 5.83
CA SER A 51 0.62 2.25 7.20
C SER A 51 1.58 2.83 8.23
N SER A 52 1.08 3.21 9.40
CA SER A 52 1.91 3.42 10.59
C SER A 52 2.27 2.11 11.31
N ASN A 53 1.68 0.98 10.92
CA ASN A 53 2.02 -0.33 11.47
C ASN A 53 3.42 -0.77 10.96
N PRO A 54 4.39 -1.04 11.85
CA PRO A 54 5.75 -1.42 11.46
C PRO A 54 5.80 -2.73 10.66
N GLU A 55 4.86 -3.65 10.89
CA GLU A 55 4.78 -4.94 10.19
C GLU A 55 4.28 -4.80 8.74
N ARG A 56 3.63 -3.68 8.40
CA ARG A 56 3.10 -3.39 7.07
C ARG A 56 4.05 -2.56 6.19
N THR A 57 5.25 -2.28 6.68
CA THR A 57 6.22 -1.46 5.94
C THR A 57 6.79 -2.18 4.72
N LEU A 58 7.19 -1.42 3.69
CA LEU A 58 7.86 -1.98 2.50
C LEU A 58 9.12 -2.78 2.88
N GLY A 59 9.91 -2.28 3.83
CA GLY A 59 11.09 -2.98 4.31
C GLY A 59 10.77 -4.36 4.88
N ARG A 60 9.70 -4.46 5.68
CA ARG A 60 9.24 -5.74 6.22
C ARG A 60 8.80 -6.70 5.13
N LEU A 61 8.08 -6.22 4.13
CA LEU A 61 7.67 -7.01 2.97
C LEU A 61 8.88 -7.56 2.21
N LEU A 62 9.88 -6.73 1.93
CA LEU A 62 11.09 -7.13 1.22
C LEU A 62 11.93 -8.15 2.00
N MET A 63 12.03 -7.99 3.33
CA MET A 63 12.69 -8.97 4.20
C MET A 63 11.96 -10.33 4.20
N LYS A 64 10.62 -10.32 4.25
CA LYS A 64 9.81 -11.55 4.18
C LYS A 64 10.04 -12.34 2.89
N HIS A 65 10.29 -11.64 1.78
CA HIS A 65 10.61 -12.26 0.49
C HIS A 65 12.11 -12.57 0.29
N GLY A 66 12.97 -12.34 1.30
CA GLY A 66 14.40 -12.63 1.23
C GLY A 66 15.20 -11.68 0.34
N ILE A 67 14.63 -10.55 -0.07
CA ILE A 67 15.23 -9.61 -1.03
C ILE A 67 16.22 -8.68 -0.34
N VAL A 68 15.93 -8.35 0.92
CA VAL A 68 16.74 -7.45 1.73
C VAL A 68 16.99 -8.15 3.06
N THR A 69 18.24 -8.13 3.54
CA THR A 69 18.56 -8.59 4.90
C THR A 69 18.27 -7.48 5.92
N GLU A 70 18.15 -7.83 7.21
CA GLU A 70 17.97 -6.81 8.26
C GLU A 70 19.12 -5.79 8.25
N GLU A 71 20.34 -6.23 7.95
CA GLU A 71 21.53 -5.37 7.84
C GLU A 71 21.43 -4.39 6.67
N MET A 72 21.05 -4.86 5.48
CA MET A 72 20.84 -4.01 4.31
C MET A 72 19.70 -3.00 4.55
N HIS A 73 18.61 -3.45 5.19
CA HIS A 73 17.48 -2.60 5.53
C HIS A 73 17.85 -1.56 6.61
N LYS A 74 18.68 -1.92 7.59
CA LYS A 74 19.24 -0.99 8.59
C LYS A 74 20.11 0.07 7.91
N ARG A 75 21.02 -0.34 7.03
CA ARG A 75 21.91 0.58 6.28
C ARG A 75 21.13 1.56 5.40
N ALA A 76 20.09 1.09 4.71
CA ALA A 76 19.21 1.94 3.91
C ALA A 76 18.43 2.96 4.77
N ARG A 77 17.99 2.57 5.97
CA ARG A 77 17.33 3.46 6.95
C ARG A 77 18.29 4.50 7.54
N GLU A 78 19.54 4.13 7.81
CA GLU A 78 20.57 5.05 8.31
C GLU A 78 20.93 6.12 7.27
N LEU A 79 20.96 5.75 5.98
CA LEU A 79 21.25 6.66 4.88
C LEU A 79 20.16 7.74 4.71
N ARG A 80 18.90 7.41 5.01
CA ARG A 80 17.76 8.32 4.86
C ARG A 80 16.91 8.32 6.12
N LYS A 81 17.15 9.30 6.98
CA LYS A 81 16.40 9.52 8.21
C LYS A 81 14.89 9.68 7.89
N THR A 82 14.11 8.72 8.38
CA THR A 82 12.70 8.87 8.82
C THR A 82 11.52 8.67 7.84
N LYS A 83 11.66 8.19 6.59
CA LYS A 83 10.48 7.87 5.75
C LYS A 83 10.61 6.57 4.94
N SER A 84 9.51 5.81 4.85
CA SER A 84 9.38 4.59 4.02
C SER A 84 9.70 4.85 2.54
N VAL A 85 9.26 6.00 2.04
CA VAL A 85 9.55 6.52 0.69
C VAL A 85 11.06 6.68 0.45
N ALA A 86 11.78 7.08 1.48
CA ALA A 86 13.21 7.31 1.42
C ALA A 86 13.96 5.96 1.36
N VAL A 87 13.51 4.96 2.13
CA VAL A 87 14.07 3.61 2.10
C VAL A 87 13.93 2.97 0.72
N ALA A 88 12.77 3.10 0.08
CA ALA A 88 12.53 2.59 -1.28
C ALA A 88 13.54 3.14 -2.31
N LYS A 89 13.79 4.46 -2.30
CA LYS A 89 14.81 5.08 -3.16
C LYS A 89 16.22 4.58 -2.84
N ALA A 90 16.57 4.48 -1.57
CA ALA A 90 17.88 3.97 -1.17
C ALA A 90 18.14 2.56 -1.69
N LEU A 91 17.12 1.68 -1.72
CA LEU A 91 17.27 0.33 -2.26
C LEU A 91 17.56 0.31 -3.77
N VAL A 92 17.04 1.29 -4.52
CA VAL A 92 17.35 1.45 -5.96
C VAL A 92 18.74 2.06 -6.14
N GLU A 93 19.07 3.09 -5.36
CA GLU A 93 20.40 3.73 -5.39
C GLU A 93 21.53 2.76 -5.03
N LEU A 94 21.27 1.84 -4.09
CA LEU A 94 22.19 0.77 -3.69
C LEU A 94 22.17 -0.43 -4.65
N GLN A 95 21.44 -0.36 -5.77
CA GLN A 95 21.31 -1.42 -6.78
C GLN A 95 20.77 -2.76 -6.24
N ILE A 96 20.08 -2.73 -5.08
CA ILE A 96 19.44 -3.90 -4.48
C ILE A 96 18.15 -4.26 -5.24
N LEU A 97 17.46 -3.23 -5.73
CA LEU A 97 16.25 -3.36 -6.53
C LEU A 97 16.33 -2.48 -7.77
N THR A 98 15.80 -2.98 -8.88
CA THR A 98 15.50 -2.14 -10.05
C THR A 98 14.20 -1.37 -9.82
N GLU A 99 14.01 -0.24 -10.50
CA GLU A 99 12.75 0.52 -10.45
C GLU A 99 11.51 -0.32 -10.77
N PRO A 100 11.49 -1.17 -11.82
CA PRO A 100 10.34 -2.03 -12.11
C PRO A 100 10.02 -3.02 -10.98
N GLN A 101 11.06 -3.59 -10.33
CA GLN A 101 10.87 -4.48 -9.18
C GLN A 101 10.28 -3.72 -8.00
N LEU A 102 10.80 -2.51 -7.70
CA LEU A 102 10.28 -1.68 -6.64
C LEU A 102 8.80 -1.33 -6.85
N VAL A 103 8.43 -0.89 -8.06
CA VAL A 103 7.03 -0.59 -8.42
C VAL A 103 6.14 -1.81 -8.21
N ARG A 104 6.60 -3.02 -8.56
CA ARG A 104 5.86 -4.28 -8.34
C ARG A 104 5.65 -4.57 -6.85
N PHE A 105 6.65 -4.33 -6.00
CA PHE A 105 6.51 -4.47 -4.54
C PHE A 105 5.60 -3.42 -3.91
N LEU A 106 5.73 -2.16 -4.33
CA LEU A 106 4.85 -1.09 -3.87
C LEU A 106 3.39 -1.39 -4.23
N ARG A 107 3.14 -1.88 -5.45
CA ARG A 107 1.82 -2.33 -5.88
C ARG A 107 1.27 -3.44 -4.99
N LYS A 108 2.05 -4.50 -4.77
CA LYS A 108 1.64 -5.60 -3.88
C LYS A 108 1.35 -5.15 -2.46
N LYS A 109 2.20 -4.28 -1.91
CA LYS A 109 1.99 -3.69 -0.59
C LYS A 109 0.67 -2.93 -0.53
N ALA A 110 0.40 -2.09 -1.53
CA ALA A 110 -0.84 -1.31 -1.60
C ALA A 110 -2.07 -2.19 -1.76
N GLU A 111 -1.99 -3.23 -2.60
CA GLU A 111 -3.06 -4.22 -2.74
C GLU A 111 -3.33 -4.93 -1.41
N LYS A 112 -2.28 -5.30 -0.67
CA LYS A 112 -2.43 -5.92 0.65
C LYS A 112 -3.01 -4.98 1.70
N GLU A 113 -2.52 -3.75 1.79
CA GLU A 113 -3.07 -2.77 2.75
C GLU A 113 -4.54 -2.47 2.47
N LEU A 114 -4.93 -2.38 1.20
CA LEU A 114 -6.33 -2.18 0.82
C LEU A 114 -7.19 -3.40 1.19
N PHE A 115 -6.70 -4.61 0.95
CA PHE A 115 -7.38 -5.83 1.36
C PHE A 115 -7.56 -5.91 2.88
N ASP A 116 -6.48 -5.69 3.64
CA ASP A 116 -6.49 -5.70 5.09
C ASP A 116 -7.48 -4.65 5.66
N LEU A 117 -7.69 -3.52 4.97
CA LEU A 117 -8.68 -2.52 5.35
C LEU A 117 -10.13 -2.95 5.10
N PHE A 118 -10.41 -3.86 4.17
CA PHE A 118 -11.79 -4.32 3.92
C PHE A 118 -12.38 -5.15 5.04
N GLU A 119 -11.52 -5.76 5.86
CA GLU A 119 -11.92 -6.50 7.06
C GLU A 119 -12.11 -5.57 8.28
N MET A 120 -11.76 -4.29 8.15
CA MET A 120 -11.87 -3.31 9.21
C MET A 120 -13.32 -2.84 9.37
N VAL A 121 -13.89 -3.12 10.54
CA VAL A 121 -15.28 -2.82 10.89
C VAL A 121 -15.44 -1.57 11.77
N GLU A 122 -14.37 -1.13 12.41
CA GLU A 122 -14.36 0.00 13.35
C GLU A 122 -13.20 0.94 13.04
N GLY A 123 -13.45 2.26 13.13
CA GLY A 123 -12.46 3.29 12.91
C GLY A 123 -13.06 4.57 12.32
N GLU A 124 -12.28 5.64 12.35
CA GLU A 124 -12.64 6.93 11.76
C GLU A 124 -11.92 7.10 10.42
N PHE A 125 -12.58 7.73 9.45
CA PHE A 125 -11.97 8.10 8.19
C PHE A 125 -12.05 9.60 7.94
N THR A 126 -11.08 10.10 7.18
CA THR A 126 -11.06 11.46 6.65
C THR A 126 -10.56 11.43 5.22
N PHE A 127 -11.38 11.85 4.26
CA PHE A 127 -10.99 12.05 2.87
C PHE A 127 -10.84 13.54 2.56
N THR A 128 -9.62 13.98 2.25
CA THR A 128 -9.35 15.36 1.83
C THR A 128 -9.19 15.44 0.31
N ASP A 129 -10.14 16.14 -0.33
CA ASP A 129 -10.18 16.34 -1.79
C ASP A 129 -8.99 17.19 -2.27
N ARG A 130 -8.39 16.77 -3.39
CA ARG A 130 -7.24 17.40 -4.08
C ARG A 130 -5.95 17.55 -3.27
N GLU A 131 -5.88 16.93 -2.11
CA GLU A 131 -4.63 16.82 -1.36
C GLU A 131 -3.92 15.54 -1.79
N LEU A 132 -2.77 15.69 -2.44
CA LEU A 132 -1.89 14.57 -2.76
C LEU A 132 -0.57 14.75 -2.00
N PRO A 133 -0.03 13.69 -1.38
CA PRO A 133 1.29 13.77 -0.80
C PRO A 133 2.31 14.11 -1.89
N MET A 134 3.34 14.89 -1.54
CA MET A 134 4.51 15.00 -2.40
C MET A 134 5.19 13.63 -2.44
N LEU A 135 4.89 12.86 -3.48
CA LEU A 135 5.47 11.56 -3.71
C LEU A 135 6.80 11.74 -4.38
N ASP A 136 7.83 11.39 -3.64
CA ASP A 136 9.19 11.37 -4.15
C ASP A 136 9.44 10.12 -5.01
N LEU A 137 8.53 9.14 -5.02
CA LEU A 137 8.64 7.85 -5.71
C LEU A 137 7.89 7.80 -7.04
N LEU A 138 8.17 6.75 -7.83
CA LEU A 138 7.35 6.35 -8.97
C LEU A 138 5.91 6.05 -8.50
N PRO A 139 4.89 6.73 -9.04
CA PRO A 139 3.50 6.47 -8.67
C PRO A 139 3.13 5.05 -9.13
N ILE A 140 2.57 4.26 -8.20
CA ILE A 140 1.87 3.04 -8.60
C ILE A 140 0.50 3.41 -9.15
N ARG A 141 -0.14 2.52 -9.90
CA ARG A 141 -1.57 2.63 -10.21
C ARG A 141 -2.25 1.32 -9.92
N VAL A 142 -3.15 1.34 -8.95
CA VAL A 142 -3.95 0.19 -8.56
C VAL A 142 -5.42 0.51 -8.86
N ASP A 143 -6.05 -0.39 -9.61
CA ASP A 143 -7.47 -0.32 -9.96
C ASP A 143 -8.29 -0.85 -8.78
N VAL A 144 -8.89 0.09 -8.04
CA VAL A 144 -9.68 -0.17 -6.84
C VAL A 144 -10.94 -0.98 -7.18
N SER A 145 -11.59 -0.69 -8.31
CA SER A 145 -12.80 -1.40 -8.75
C SER A 145 -12.49 -2.88 -9.03
N ARG A 146 -11.40 -3.14 -9.75
CA ARG A 146 -10.95 -4.52 -10.00
C ARG A 146 -10.61 -5.25 -8.71
N MET A 147 -9.97 -4.58 -7.77
CA MET A 147 -9.66 -5.17 -6.47
C MET A 147 -10.91 -5.54 -5.65
N LEU A 148 -11.92 -4.66 -5.63
CA LEU A 148 -13.18 -4.94 -4.94
C LEU A 148 -13.86 -6.19 -5.51
N LEU A 149 -13.89 -6.34 -6.83
CA LEU A 149 -14.40 -7.55 -7.50
C LEU A 149 -13.63 -8.80 -7.06
N THR A 150 -12.30 -8.73 -7.05
CA THR A 150 -11.45 -9.83 -6.60
C THR A 150 -11.76 -10.23 -5.16
N VAL A 151 -11.95 -9.27 -4.25
CA VAL A 151 -12.29 -9.56 -2.85
C VAL A 151 -13.65 -10.23 -2.72
N THR A 152 -14.66 -9.75 -3.44
CA THR A 152 -15.98 -10.40 -3.42
C THR A 152 -15.94 -11.84 -3.91
N GLN A 153 -15.12 -12.14 -4.92
CA GLN A 153 -14.96 -13.51 -5.46
C GLN A 153 -14.22 -14.44 -4.50
N HIS A 154 -13.15 -13.96 -3.85
CA HIS A 154 -12.33 -14.82 -2.97
C HIS A 154 -12.98 -15.11 -1.61
N ARG A 155 -13.86 -14.23 -1.12
CA ARG A 155 -14.66 -14.49 0.09
C ARG A 155 -15.57 -15.72 -0.05
N ASP A 156 -15.97 -16.06 -1.28
CA ASP A 156 -16.85 -17.20 -1.56
C ASP A 156 -16.10 -18.53 -1.77
N GLU A 157 -14.80 -18.50 -2.09
CA GLU A 157 -14.07 -19.70 -2.55
C GLU A 157 -13.00 -20.25 -1.58
N LYS A 158 -12.36 -19.42 -0.74
CA LYS A 158 -11.47 -19.78 0.39
C LYS A 158 -10.86 -18.49 0.95
N GLY A 159 -11.04 -18.23 2.24
CA GLY A 159 -10.75 -16.94 2.90
C GLY A 159 -9.27 -16.52 3.03
N GLU A 160 -8.43 -16.73 2.02
CA GLU A 160 -7.07 -16.21 2.00
C GLU A 160 -6.69 -15.80 0.57
N TYR A 161 -6.46 -14.49 0.34
CA TYR A 161 -5.93 -14.01 -0.92
C TYR A 161 -4.44 -14.37 -1.00
N ASP A 162 -4.10 -15.31 -1.87
CA ASP A 162 -2.72 -15.73 -2.09
C ASP A 162 -1.95 -14.62 -2.84
N PHE A 163 -1.37 -13.70 -2.06
CA PHE A 163 -0.48 -12.66 -2.57
C PHE A 163 0.80 -13.25 -3.22
N ASP A 164 1.11 -14.53 -3.01
CA ASP A 164 2.27 -15.24 -3.56
C ASP A 164 1.94 -15.99 -4.87
N ALA A 165 0.70 -16.42 -5.09
CA ALA A 165 0.20 -17.05 -6.33
C ALA A 165 0.28 -16.16 -7.59
N THR A 166 0.53 -14.86 -7.43
CA THR A 166 0.80 -13.94 -8.56
C THR A 166 2.16 -14.16 -9.25
N GLY A 167 2.87 -15.25 -8.94
CA GLY A 167 4.03 -15.71 -9.72
C GLY A 167 5.23 -14.77 -9.62
N ILE A 168 5.57 -14.32 -8.41
CA ILE A 168 6.88 -13.69 -8.21
C ILE A 168 7.93 -14.78 -8.04
N HIS A 169 8.43 -15.30 -9.17
CA HIS A 169 9.82 -15.74 -9.22
C HIS A 169 10.68 -14.52 -9.51
N LEU A 170 11.37 -14.03 -8.48
CA LEU A 170 12.53 -13.19 -8.69
C LEU A 170 13.71 -14.12 -8.91
N GLU A 171 14.32 -14.06 -10.08
CA GLU A 171 15.73 -14.44 -10.20
C GLU A 171 16.50 -13.42 -9.37
N ILE A 172 16.78 -13.76 -8.11
CA ILE A 172 17.68 -12.98 -7.27
C ILE A 172 19.07 -13.22 -7.88
N PRO A 173 19.81 -12.20 -8.35
CA PRO A 173 21.20 -12.38 -8.73
C PRO A 173 21.94 -12.88 -7.50
N THR A 174 22.48 -14.09 -7.57
CA THR A 174 23.13 -14.76 -6.42
C THR A 174 24.49 -14.15 -6.06
N GLU A 175 24.87 -13.01 -6.63
CA GLU A 175 26.19 -12.42 -6.48
C GLU A 175 26.09 -10.93 -6.12
N ILE A 176 26.36 -10.63 -4.84
CA ILE A 176 26.97 -9.38 -4.38
C ILE A 176 28.18 -9.77 -3.53
#